data_AF-A0A9E3EKG0-F1
#
_entry.id   AF-A0A9E3EKG0-F1
#
_cell.length_a   1.000
_cell.length_b   1.000
_cell.length_c   1.000
_cell.angle_alpha   90.00
_cell.angle_beta   90.00
_cell.angle_gamma   90.00
#
_symmetry.space_group_name_H-M   'P 1'
#
loop_
_entity.id
_entity.type
_entity.pdbx_description
1 polymer ?
#
loop_
_entity_poly.entity_id
_entity_poly.type
_entity_poly.pdbx_seq_one_letter_code
_entity_poly.pdbx_strand_id
1 'polypeptide(L)' 'VDFYMAGKLKLDEMISRRIKLEQVNEAFAEMKTGEIARSVIVFEG' A
#
# COMPACT_ATOMS: atom_id res chain seq x y z
N VAL A 1 8.45 8.39 -16.69
CA VAL A 1 7.84 7.13 -16.19
C VAL A 1 8.92 6.05 -15.97
N ASP A 2 10.14 6.26 -16.50
CA ASP A 2 11.25 5.30 -16.49
C ASP A 2 11.94 5.06 -15.13
N PHE A 3 11.79 5.96 -14.15
CA PHE A 3 12.35 5.78 -12.80
C PHE A 3 11.58 4.79 -11.92
N TYR A 4 10.36 4.41 -12.30
CA TYR A 4 9.53 3.49 -11.52
C TYR A 4 9.87 2.01 -11.82
N MET A 5 10.46 1.72 -12.99
CA MET A 5 10.71 0.37 -13.48
C MET A 5 12.16 -0.11 -13.31
N ALA A 6 13.07 0.74 -12.83
CA ALA A 6 14.51 0.46 -12.79
C ALA A 6 15.00 -0.26 -11.50
N GLY A 7 14.10 -0.88 -10.72
CA GLY A 7 14.49 -1.75 -9.61
C GLY A 7 15.30 -1.08 -8.49
N LYS A 8 15.10 0.21 -8.24
CA LYS A 8 15.86 0.95 -7.21
C LYS A 8 14.99 1.72 -6.22
N LEU A 9 14.81 1.04 -5.09
CA LEU A 9 14.89 1.54 -3.72
C LEU A 9 13.64 2.17 -3.07
N LYS A 10 13.15 1.37 -2.09
CA LYS A 10 12.43 1.69 -0.85
C LYS A 10 10.92 1.92 -0.88
N LEU A 11 10.25 1.98 -2.03
CA LEU A 11 8.78 2.04 -2.00
C LEU A 11 8.19 0.78 -1.34
N ASP A 12 8.66 -0.42 -1.71
CA ASP A 12 8.24 -1.66 -1.08
C ASP A 12 8.56 -1.76 0.41
N GLU A 13 9.68 -1.18 0.86
CA GLU A 13 10.05 -1.14 2.29
C GLU A 13 9.26 -0.10 3.08
N MET A 14 8.67 0.88 2.39
CA MET A 14 7.81 1.92 2.96
C MET A 14 6.33 1.50 3.01
N ILE A 15 5.98 0.35 2.43
CA ILE A 15 4.64 -0.23 2.48
C ILE A 15 4.52 -1.04 3.77
N SER A 16 3.67 -0.58 4.68
CA SER A 16 3.44 -1.24 5.97
C SER A 16 2.44 -2.40 5.84
N ARG A 17 1.54 -2.37 4.85
CA ARG A 17 0.50 -3.38 4.66
C ARG A 17 0.09 -3.53 3.19
N ARG A 18 -0.16 -4.78 2.77
CA ARG A 18 -0.83 -5.10 1.49
C ARG A 18 -2.26 -5.52 1.80
N ILE A 19 -3.23 -4.92 1.13
CA ILE A 19 -4.66 -5.20 1.32
C ILE A 19 -5.30 -5.60 -0.01
N LYS A 20 -6.34 -6.44 0.06
CA LYS A 20 -7.20 -6.72 -1.09
C LYS A 20 -8.18 -5.57 -1.32
N LEU A 21 -8.70 -5.45 -2.54
CA LEU A 21 -9.69 -4.41 -2.89
C LEU A 21 -10.93 -4.46 -1.98
N GLU A 22 -11.36 -5.66 -1.60
CA GLU A 22 -12.50 -5.88 -0.69
C GLU A 22 -12.27 -5.31 0.72
N GLN A 23 -11.01 -5.17 1.13
CA GLN A 23 -10.60 -4.71 2.45
C GLN A 23 -10.35 -3.20 2.51
N VAL A 24 -10.63 -2.46 1.43
CA VAL A 24 -10.29 -1.03 1.34
C VAL A 24 -11.02 -0.19 2.38
N ASN A 25 -12.27 -0.52 2.70
CA ASN A 25 -13.09 0.23 3.65
C ASN A 25 -12.56 0.11 5.08
N GLU A 26 -12.15 -1.10 5.47
CA GLU A 26 -11.56 -1.38 6.78
C GLU A 26 -10.21 -0.68 6.93
N ALA A 27 -9.36 -0.79 5.91
CA ALA A 27 -8.07 -0.11 5.89
C ALA A 27 -8.22 1.42 5.96
N PHE A 28 -9.25 2.01 5.34
CA PHE A 28 -9.54 3.44 5.45
C PHE A 28 -9.94 3.86 6.88
N ALA A 29 -10.66 2.99 7.60
CA ALA A 29 -11.03 3.25 8.99
C ALA A 29 -9.80 3.21 9.90
N GLU A 30 -8.91 2.23 9.72
CA GLU A 30 -7.63 2.11 10.45
C GLU A 30 -6.67 3.26 10.12
N MET A 31 -6.67 3.78 8.89
CA MET A 31 -5.87 4.96 8.55
C MET A 31 -6.34 6.22 9.29
N LYS A 32 -7.63 6.33 9.61
CA LYS A 32 -8.18 7.46 10.40
C LYS A 32 -7.78 7.41 11.87
N THR A 33 -7.51 6.23 12.43
CA THR A 33 -7.04 6.10 13.81
C THR A 33 -5.55 6.41 13.96
N GLY A 34 -4.82 6.52 12.83
CA GLY A 34 -3.42 6.93 12.78
C GLY A 34 -2.40 5.81 12.97
N GLU A 35 -2.85 4.55 13.08
CA GLU A 35 -1.94 3.40 13.29
C GLU A 35 -1.20 2.95 12.03
N ILE A 36 -1.69 3.32 10.83
CA ILE A 36 -1.14 2.82 9.57
C ILE A 36 -0.67 3.96 8.67
N ALA A 37 0.63 4.01 8.44
CA ALA A 37 1.26 5.08 7.68
C ALA A 37 1.13 4.91 6.15
N ARG A 38 1.18 3.67 5.62
CA ARG A 38 1.11 3.38 4.17
C ARG A 38 0.62 1.96 3.86
N SER A 39 -0.46 1.87 3.08
CA SER A 39 -1.01 0.61 2.54
C SER A 39 -1.06 0.62 1.03
N VAL A 40 -0.91 -0.54 0.39
CA VAL A 40 -1.15 -0.70 -1.06
C VAL A 40 -2.24 -1.73 -1.31
N ILE A 41 -3.07 -1.44 -2.32
CA ILE A 41 -4.11 -2.35 -2.80
C ILE A 41 -3.48 -3.23 -3.87
N VAL A 42 -3.53 -4.55 -3.68
CA VAL A 42 -3.06 -5.53 -4.66
C VAL A 42 -4.27 -6.11 -5.39
N PHE A 43 -4.22 -6.11 -6.72
CA PHE A 43 -5.22 -6.73 -7.58
C PHE A 43 -4.61 -8.01 -8.17
N GLU A 44 -5.10 -9.17 -7.76
CA GLU A 44 -4.79 -10.44 -8.43
C GLU A 44 -5.80 -10.60 -9.56
N GLY A 45 -5.31 -10.53 -10.80
CA GLY A 45 -6.10 -10.73 -12.02
C GLY A 45 -6.26 -12.20 -12.37
#